data_AF-A0A2E2JMZ0-F1
#
_entry.id   AF-A0A2E2JMZ0-F1
#
_cell.length_a   1.000
_cell.length_b   1.000
_cell.length_c   1.000
_cell.angle_alpha   90.00
_cell.angle_beta   90.00
_cell.angle_gamma   90.00
#
_symmetry.space_group_name_H-M   'P 1'
#
loop_
_entity.id
_entity.type
_entity.pdbx_description
1 polymer ?
#
loop_
_entity_poly.entity_id
_entity_poly.type
_entity_poly.pdbx_seq_one_letter_code
_entity_poly.pdbx_strand_id
1 'polypeptide(L)'
;MRRGDVVLVSGKGDYGKARPAVVVQADHFAEHLGSVTVVPFTTDLGKDISIRIPVEPGPSNGLRERSQLMVDKLQTYPREKVYAPIGSVDPDRMLEVDRALMIFLQLAGVVGAAPSILPSSSQESP
;
A
#
# COMPACT_ATOMS: atom_id res chain seq x y z
N MET A 1 -4.98 -10.52 -4.77
CA MET A 1 -4.58 -9.46 -3.83
C MET A 1 -5.44 -8.26 -4.11
N ARG A 2 -6.10 -7.76 -3.08
CA ARG A 2 -6.99 -6.60 -3.13
C ARG A 2 -6.44 -5.51 -2.21
N ARG A 3 -6.88 -4.30 -2.44
CA ARG A 3 -6.63 -3.17 -1.56
C ARG A 3 -7.08 -3.49 -0.15
N GLY A 4 -6.21 -3.25 0.83
CA GLY A 4 -6.44 -3.58 2.24
C GLY A 4 -5.97 -4.98 2.64
N ASP A 5 -5.62 -5.86 1.71
CA ASP A 5 -4.99 -7.14 2.05
C ASP A 5 -3.65 -6.90 2.75
N VAL A 6 -3.42 -7.58 3.86
CA VAL A 6 -2.09 -7.70 4.49
C VAL A 6 -1.37 -8.85 3.82
N VAL A 7 -0.24 -8.56 3.19
CA VAL A 7 0.59 -9.49 2.44
C VAL A 7 1.99 -9.56 3.05
N LEU A 8 2.75 -10.59 2.70
CA LEU A 8 4.18 -10.65 2.99
C LEU A 8 4.96 -10.24 1.74
N VAL A 9 5.97 -9.37 1.89
CA VAL A 9 6.85 -8.94 0.80
C VAL A 9 8.30 -9.30 1.08
N SER A 10 9.05 -9.67 0.05
CA SER A 10 10.50 -9.87 0.11
C SER A 10 11.25 -8.92 -0.82
N GLY A 11 12.16 -8.11 -0.26
CA GLY A 11 13.02 -7.19 -1.01
C GLY A 11 14.27 -7.86 -1.57
N LYS A 12 14.84 -7.31 -2.66
CA LYS A 12 16.23 -7.64 -3.07
C LYS A 12 17.17 -6.92 -2.10
N GLY A 13 17.99 -7.67 -1.35
CA GLY A 13 18.96 -7.12 -0.37
C GLY A 13 18.57 -7.35 1.10
N ASP A 14 17.29 -7.54 1.40
CA ASP A 14 16.84 -8.05 2.70
C ASP A 14 17.06 -9.57 2.69
N TYR A 15 18.15 -10.04 3.28
CA TYR A 15 18.46 -11.48 3.42
C TYR A 15 17.33 -12.20 4.19
N GLY A 16 16.31 -12.67 3.46
CA GLY A 16 15.44 -13.79 3.84
C GLY A 16 14.21 -13.53 4.69
N LYS A 17 13.97 -12.33 5.25
CA LYS A 17 12.79 -12.11 6.10
C LYS A 17 11.66 -11.42 5.34
N ALA A 18 10.64 -12.19 5.00
CA ALA A 18 9.40 -11.65 4.47
C ALA A 18 8.74 -10.74 5.52
N ARG A 19 8.34 -9.53 5.13
CA ARG A 19 7.78 -8.52 6.04
C ARG A 19 6.32 -8.26 5.71
N PRO A 20 5.44 -8.08 6.71
CA PRO A 20 4.07 -7.67 6.46
C PRO A 20 4.01 -6.28 5.80
N ALA A 21 3.09 -6.13 4.85
CA ALA A 21 2.71 -4.86 4.24
C ALA A 21 1.22 -4.89 3.87
N VAL A 22 0.57 -3.73 3.78
CA VAL A 22 -0.80 -3.62 3.28
C VAL A 22 -0.81 -3.19 1.81
N VAL A 23 -1.63 -3.84 1.00
CA VAL A 23 -1.84 -3.43 -0.39
C VAL A 23 -2.64 -2.13 -0.43
N VAL A 24 -2.11 -1.11 -1.10
CA VAL A 24 -2.81 0.19 -1.28
C VAL A 24 -3.16 0.49 -2.73
N GLN A 25 -2.63 -0.31 -3.67
CA GLN A 25 -2.99 -0.27 -5.08
C GLN A 25 -4.50 -0.47 -5.28
N ALA A 26 -5.09 0.31 -6.19
CA ALA A 26 -6.51 0.17 -6.53
C ALA A 26 -6.82 -1.19 -7.16
N ASP A 27 -7.94 -1.78 -6.77
CA ASP A 27 -8.38 -3.10 -7.24
C ASP A 27 -8.56 -3.18 -8.75
N HIS A 28 -8.91 -2.06 -9.39
CA HIS A 28 -9.02 -1.96 -10.84
C HIS A 28 -7.73 -2.37 -11.57
N PHE A 29 -6.55 -2.11 -10.96
CA PHE A 29 -5.26 -2.48 -11.54
C PHE A 29 -4.75 -3.84 -11.05
N ALA A 30 -5.50 -4.52 -10.19
CA ALA A 30 -5.04 -5.74 -9.54
C ALA A 30 -4.74 -6.86 -10.54
N GLU A 31 -5.42 -6.97 -11.67
CA GLU A 31 -5.17 -8.04 -12.65
C GLU A 31 -4.33 -7.59 -13.85
N HIS A 32 -4.16 -6.27 -14.03
CA HIS A 32 -3.54 -5.69 -15.23
C HIS A 32 -2.05 -5.33 -15.05
N LEU A 33 -1.58 -5.13 -13.82
CA LEU A 33 -0.20 -4.75 -13.56
C LEU A 33 0.62 -5.91 -12.99
N GLY A 34 1.84 -6.10 -13.51
CA GLY A 34 2.83 -7.08 -13.04
C GLY A 34 3.48 -6.73 -11.69
N SER A 35 3.06 -5.65 -11.05
CA SER A 35 3.54 -5.18 -9.75
C SER A 35 2.39 -4.82 -8.81
N VAL A 36 2.72 -4.70 -7.52
CA VAL A 36 1.79 -4.35 -6.45
C VAL A 36 2.40 -3.25 -5.58
N THR A 37 1.67 -2.16 -5.39
CA THR A 37 2.04 -1.10 -4.45
C THR A 37 1.49 -1.36 -3.06
N VAL A 38 2.37 -1.26 -2.06
CA VAL A 38 2.12 -1.61 -0.66
C VAL A 38 2.68 -0.55 0.30
N VAL A 39 2.12 -0.50 1.51
CA VAL A 39 2.67 0.24 2.66
C VAL A 39 3.17 -0.78 3.70
N PRO A 40 4.46 -0.77 4.07
CA PRO A 40 5.03 -1.74 5.01
C PRO A 40 4.64 -1.45 6.45
N PHE A 41 4.61 -2.51 7.27
CA PHE A 41 4.50 -2.40 8.73
C PHE A 41 5.87 -2.30 9.39
N THR A 42 5.92 -1.66 10.56
CA THR A 42 7.04 -1.70 11.51
C THR A 42 6.53 -1.96 12.91
N THR A 43 7.33 -2.63 13.73
CA THR A 43 7.07 -2.84 15.16
C THR A 43 7.94 -1.91 16.01
N ASP A 44 8.87 -1.19 15.38
CA ASP A 44 9.51 -0.01 15.94
C ASP A 44 8.53 1.17 15.89
N LEU A 45 7.80 1.32 16.99
CA LEU A 45 6.77 2.34 17.17
C LEU A 45 7.46 3.71 17.36
N GLY A 46 7.75 4.37 16.24
CA GLY A 46 8.34 5.71 16.23
C GLY A 46 7.40 6.74 16.87
N LYS A 47 7.98 7.78 17.50
CA LYS A 47 7.22 8.92 18.06
C LYS A 47 6.76 9.88 16.95
N ASP A 48 5.50 10.33 17.06
CA ASP A 48 4.84 11.47 16.40
C ASP A 48 5.12 11.72 14.91
N ILE A 49 5.18 10.66 14.09
CA ILE A 49 5.04 10.84 12.64
C ILE A 49 3.55 10.74 12.32
N SER A 50 2.89 11.89 12.12
CA SER A 50 1.42 12.00 11.99
C SER A 50 0.80 11.19 10.85
N ILE A 51 1.60 10.75 9.88
CA ILE A 51 1.16 9.90 8.75
C ILE A 51 1.35 8.40 8.99
N ARG A 52 1.92 8.00 10.13
CA ARG A 52 2.06 6.58 10.51
C ARG A 52 0.90 6.13 11.36
N ILE A 53 0.24 5.06 10.94
CA ILE A 53 -1.04 4.64 11.49
C ILE A 53 -0.83 3.42 12.39
N PRO A 54 -1.17 3.48 13.69
CA PRO A 54 -1.07 2.33 14.57
C PRO A 54 -2.14 1.29 14.23
N VAL A 55 -1.73 0.02 14.30
CA VAL A 55 -2.60 -1.15 14.10
C VAL A 55 -2.31 -2.17 15.19
N GLU A 56 -3.34 -2.53 15.95
CA GLU A 56 -3.26 -3.59 16.96
C GLU A 56 -3.30 -4.97 16.28
N PRO A 57 -2.61 -5.98 16.84
CA PRO A 57 -2.70 -7.34 16.31
C PRO A 57 -4.10 -7.90 16.52
N GLY A 58 -4.62 -8.59 15.51
CA GLY A 58 -5.95 -9.18 15.55
C GLY A 58 -6.04 -10.43 14.67
N PRO A 59 -7.02 -11.31 14.93
CA PRO A 59 -7.17 -12.56 14.19
C PRO A 59 -7.44 -12.35 12.69
N SER A 60 -7.93 -11.16 12.31
CA SER A 60 -8.24 -10.80 10.92
C SER A 60 -7.08 -10.22 10.13
N ASN A 61 -6.02 -9.73 10.78
CA ASN A 61 -4.95 -8.96 10.11
C ASN A 61 -3.60 -9.67 10.03
N GLY A 62 -3.44 -10.82 10.70
CA GLY A 62 -2.24 -11.64 10.64
C GLY A 62 -1.01 -11.03 11.34
N LEU A 63 -1.16 -9.91 12.04
CA LEU A 63 -0.10 -9.30 12.84
C LEU A 63 0.07 -10.04 14.17
N ARG A 64 1.31 -10.14 14.63
CA ARG A 64 1.66 -10.84 15.89
C ARG A 64 1.85 -9.89 17.07
N GLU A 65 2.17 -8.65 16.77
CA GLU A 65 2.45 -7.60 17.75
C GLU A 65 1.95 -6.26 17.21
N ARG A 66 1.78 -5.30 18.12
CA ARG A 66 1.38 -3.93 17.78
C ARG A 66 2.35 -3.35 16.77
N SER A 67 1.80 -2.81 15.68
CA SER A 67 2.58 -2.35 14.54
C SER A 67 2.11 -0.96 14.08
N GLN A 68 2.94 -0.30 13.29
CA GLN A 68 2.60 0.94 12.59
C GLN A 68 2.74 0.76 11.08
N LEU A 69 1.78 1.25 10.33
CA LEU A 69 1.88 1.42 8.88
C LEU A 69 2.76 2.63 8.57
N MET A 70 3.85 2.42 7.84
CA MET A 70 4.81 3.45 7.47
C MET A 70 4.45 4.08 6.11
N VAL A 71 3.46 4.97 6.08
CA VAL A 71 2.99 5.60 4.82
C VAL A 71 4.11 6.35 4.09
N ASP A 72 5.09 6.88 4.82
CA ASP A 72 6.31 7.50 4.29
C ASP A 72 7.26 6.52 3.55
N LYS A 73 6.99 5.22 3.64
CA LYS A 73 7.78 4.13 3.06
C LYS A 73 6.97 3.33 2.02
N LEU A 74 6.09 4.00 1.27
CA LEU A 74 5.38 3.40 0.15
C LEU A 74 6.35 2.68 -0.80
N GLN A 75 6.04 1.43 -1.14
CA GLN A 75 6.90 0.57 -1.95
C GLN A 75 6.10 -0.15 -3.03
N THR A 76 6.74 -0.48 -4.14
CA THR A 76 6.14 -1.27 -5.22
C THR A 76 7.02 -2.49 -5.50
N TYR A 77 6.42 -3.67 -5.48
CA TYR A 77 7.10 -4.94 -5.67
C TYR A 77 6.61 -5.65 -6.94
N PRO A 78 7.46 -6.40 -7.66
CA PRO A 78 6.99 -7.39 -8.62
C PRO A 78 6.05 -8.40 -7.94
N ARG A 79 4.99 -8.84 -8.63
CA ARG A 79 4.00 -9.76 -8.05
C ARG A 79 4.60 -11.04 -7.50
N GLU A 80 5.62 -11.59 -8.15
CA GLU A 80 6.31 -12.80 -7.68
C GLU A 80 7.01 -12.65 -6.31
N LYS A 81 7.19 -11.41 -5.83
CA LYS A 81 7.80 -11.10 -4.53
C LYS A 81 6.78 -10.74 -3.45
N VAL A 82 5.50 -10.80 -3.80
CA VAL A 82 4.39 -10.58 -2.88
C VAL A 82 3.72 -11.92 -2.66
N TYR A 83 3.76 -12.41 -1.43
CA TYR A 83 3.17 -13.68 -1.07
C TYR A 83 1.68 -13.50 -0.72
N ALA A 84 0.95 -14.62 -0.65
CA ALA A 84 -0.49 -14.62 -0.41
C ALA A 84 -0.90 -13.78 0.81
N PRO A 85 -2.11 -13.19 0.80
CA PRO A 85 -2.62 -12.44 1.94
C PRO A 85 -2.64 -13.29 3.22
N ILE A 86 -2.19 -12.70 4.31
CA ILE A 86 -2.22 -13.26 5.67
C ILE A 86 -3.32 -12.65 6.54
N GLY A 87 -4.07 -11.70 5.99
CA GLY A 87 -5.16 -11.00 6.66
C GLY A 87 -5.56 -9.74 5.89
N SER A 88 -6.30 -8.86 6.54
CA SER A 88 -6.70 -7.56 6.00
C SER A 88 -6.67 -6.47 7.07
N VAL A 89 -6.45 -5.23 6.64
CA VAL A 89 -6.57 -4.05 7.48
C VAL A 89 -8.05 -3.65 7.56
N ASP A 90 -8.49 -3.25 8.75
CA ASP A 90 -9.85 -2.78 9.01
C ASP A 90 -10.19 -1.55 8.14
N PRO A 91 -11.45 -1.41 7.65
CA PRO A 91 -11.85 -0.27 6.82
C PRO A 91 -11.56 1.11 7.43
N ASP A 92 -11.71 1.29 8.74
CA ASP A 92 -11.46 2.58 9.39
C ASP A 92 -9.96 2.93 9.37
N ARG A 93 -9.09 1.93 9.54
CA ARG A 93 -7.65 2.10 9.37
C ARG A 93 -7.29 2.39 7.91
N MET A 94 -7.97 1.75 6.95
CA MET A 94 -7.75 2.05 5.52
C MET A 94 -8.15 3.49 5.15
N LEU A 95 -9.20 4.05 5.77
CA LEU A 95 -9.53 5.47 5.58
C LEU A 95 -8.44 6.41 6.11
N GLU A 96 -7.79 6.04 7.22
CA GLU A 96 -6.63 6.80 7.70
C GLU A 96 -5.43 6.67 6.75
N VAL A 97 -5.20 5.49 6.16
CA VAL A 97 -4.17 5.28 5.13
C VAL A 97 -4.44 6.19 3.92
N ASP A 98 -5.69 6.29 3.47
CA ASP A 98 -6.07 7.14 2.33
C ASP A 98 -5.75 8.61 2.60
N ARG A 99 -6.14 9.10 3.79
CA ARG A 99 -5.86 10.48 4.22
C ARG A 99 -4.36 10.73 4.31
N ALA A 100 -3.63 9.81 4.93
CA ALA A 100 -2.18 9.92 5.07
C ALA A 100 -1.47 9.91 3.70
N LEU A 101 -1.89 9.08 2.76
CA LEU A 101 -1.37 9.06 1.38
C LEU A 101 -1.68 10.36 0.65
N MET A 102 -2.90 10.89 0.78
CA MET A 102 -3.26 12.18 0.18
C MET A 102 -2.41 13.33 0.72
N ILE A 103 -2.07 13.32 2.02
CA ILE A 103 -1.19 14.31 2.64
C ILE A 103 0.25 14.11 2.17
N PHE A 104 0.77 12.90 2.26
CA PHE A 104 2.16 12.57 1.95
C PHE A 104 2.52 12.84 0.48
N LEU A 105 1.59 12.53 -0.44
CA LEU A 105 1.77 12.72 -1.88
C LEU A 105 1.20 14.06 -2.38
N GLN A 106 0.73 14.93 -1.47
CA GLN A 106 0.15 16.24 -1.80
C GLN A 106 -1.04 16.16 -2.81
N LEU A 107 -1.87 15.13 -2.70
CA LEU A 107 -3.02 14.90 -3.58
C LEU A 107 -4.30 15.59 -3.10
N ALA A 108 -4.34 16.04 -1.84
CA ALA A 108 -5.50 16.71 -1.25
C ALA A 108 -5.76 18.15 -1.77
N GLY A 109 -4.92 18.66 -2.70
CA GLY A 109 -5.21 19.93 -3.38
C GLY A 109 -3.99 20.67 -3.90
N VAL A 110 -3.75 20.54 -5.21
CA VAL A 110 -3.71 21.74 -6.06
C VAL A 110 -5.12 21.87 -6.64
N VAL A 111 -5.94 22.76 -6.08
CA VAL A 111 -7.11 23.27 -6.80
C VAL A 111 -6.55 24.16 -7.91
N GLY A 112 -6.34 23.58 -9.09
CA GLY A 112 -5.81 24.28 -10.25
C GLY A 112 -5.27 23.33 -11.31
N ALA A 113 -6.12 23.01 -12.29
CA ALA A 113 -5.85 22.25 -13.51
C ALA A 113 -5.59 20.73 -13.34
N ALA A 114 -6.61 19.94 -13.72
CA ALA A 114 -6.43 18.55 -14.07
C ALA A 114 -5.76 18.46 -15.46
N PRO A 115 -4.60 17.78 -15.64
CA PRO A 115 -4.23 17.28 -16.94
C PRO A 115 -5.02 15.99 -17.19
N SER A 116 -5.72 15.94 -18.31
CA SER A 116 -6.29 14.69 -18.83
C SER A 116 -5.16 13.70 -19.11
N ILE A 117 -4.99 12.71 -18.23
CA ILE A 117 -4.08 11.58 -18.42
C ILE A 117 -4.93 10.32 -18.53
N LEU A 118 -5.65 10.20 -19.65
CA LEU A 118 -6.03 8.91 -20.19
C LEU A 118 -5.25 8.74 -21.50
N PRO A 119 -4.58 7.60 -21.73
CA PRO A 119 -3.94 7.36 -23.02
C PRO A 119 -5.03 7.30 -24.10
N SER A 120 -4.90 8.14 -25.14
CA SER A 120 -5.76 8.00 -26.31
C SER A 120 -5.50 6.63 -26.92
N SER A 121 -6.51 5.77 -26.97
CA SER A 121 -6.44 4.52 -27.70
C SER A 121 -6.06 4.83 -29.15
N SER A 122 -4.89 4.34 -29.56
CA SER A 122 -4.39 4.35 -30.92
C SER A 122 -5.49 3.91 -31.88
N GLN A 123 -5.84 4.77 -32.84
CA GLN A 123 -6.46 4.33 -34.09
C GLN A 123 -5.30 3.97 -35.01
N GLU A 124 -5.07 2.66 -35.13
CA GLU A 124 -4.29 2.05 -36.19
C GLU A 124 -5.19 1.98 -37.45
N SER A 125 -4.84 2.79 -38.46
CA SER A 125 -4.76 2.43 -39.89
C SER A 125 -6.04 1.98 -40.65
N PRO A 126 -6.07 2.04 -42.00
CA PRO A 126 -4.96 2.16 -42.96
C PRO A 126 -4.91 3.44 -43.79
#